data_AF-A0A914Q1N2-F1
#
_entry.id   AF-A0A914Q1N2-F1
#
_cell.length_a   1.000
_cell.length_b   1.000
_cell.length_c   1.000
_cell.angle_alpha   90.00
_cell.angle_beta   90.00
_cell.angle_gamma   90.00
#
_symmetry.space_group_name_H-M   'P 1'
#
loop_
_entity.id
_entity.type
_entity.pdbx_description
1 polymer ?
#
loop_
_entity_poly.entity_id
_entity_poly.type
_entity_poly.pdbx_seq_one_letter_code
_entity_poly.pdbx_strand_id
1 'polypeptide(L)'
;MASAAEILPEFLITKALSELPGENFLKLYDAAIVKGKYPQMLLNLFDDYKGKKYNQSPRKIDAESQTYLVLSLTLAGPEVEKVILKNTKEILSILAQVCFADAVAESVLEFEHRDQHVSNIFIETTEEPEIIVELNGTTFGIKTFGKLVRLADYGNSRLKLVNSIICKDLEKEGLFEEDDAITDLHQQVYLQINNGKDFTPKTSVLWLQYLIQKLTKYEGTNSSKFSKQPPKTDVKLTSRKEISKELCDGIAVLPNAQAVAKYFESHKLFEGIITQKV
;
A
#
# COMPACT_ATOMS: atom_id res chain seq x y z
N MET A 1 5.28 -25.98 -1.88
CA MET A 1 3.88 -25.66 -1.51
C MET A 1 3.94 -25.06 -0.13
N ALA A 2 3.28 -23.92 0.08
CA ALA A 2 3.35 -23.25 1.36
C ALA A 2 2.63 -24.07 2.44
N SER A 3 3.23 -24.14 3.63
CA SER A 3 2.60 -24.80 4.77
C SER A 3 1.49 -23.93 5.37
N ALA A 4 0.55 -24.53 6.11
CA ALA A 4 -0.47 -23.75 6.82
C ALA A 4 0.14 -22.72 7.79
N ALA A 5 1.33 -23.03 8.34
CA ALA A 5 2.07 -22.12 9.21
C ALA A 5 2.64 -20.90 8.47
N GLU A 6 2.89 -20.99 7.16
CA GLU A 6 3.39 -19.88 6.34
C GLU A 6 2.27 -18.91 5.92
N ILE A 7 1.05 -19.39 5.76
CA ILE A 7 -0.10 -18.58 5.31
C ILE A 7 -0.86 -17.96 6.49
N LEU A 8 -0.80 -18.59 7.67
CA LEU A 8 -1.50 -18.12 8.86
C LEU A 8 -1.19 -16.66 9.24
N PRO A 9 0.08 -16.17 9.21
CA PRO A 9 0.36 -14.78 9.50
C PRO A 9 -0.38 -13.80 8.59
N GLU A 10 -0.38 -14.04 7.27
CA GLU A 10 -1.07 -13.19 6.30
C GLU A 10 -2.57 -13.11 6.58
N PHE A 11 -3.21 -14.25 6.87
CA PHE A 11 -4.62 -14.29 7.24
C PHE A 11 -4.92 -13.47 8.51
N LEU A 12 -4.13 -13.69 9.57
CA LEU A 12 -4.33 -13.01 10.85
C LEU A 12 -4.12 -11.49 10.72
N ILE A 13 -3.12 -11.09 9.92
CA ILE A 13 -2.86 -9.68 9.62
C ILE A 13 -4.00 -9.07 8.82
N THR A 14 -4.42 -9.73 7.73
CA THR A 14 -5.56 -9.32 6.91
C THR A 14 -6.80 -9.11 7.76
N LYS A 15 -7.11 -10.06 8.64
CA LYS A 15 -8.25 -9.99 9.54
C LYS A 15 -8.15 -8.79 10.49
N ALA A 16 -7.01 -8.63 11.18
CA ALA A 16 -6.82 -7.55 12.15
C ALA A 16 -6.91 -6.16 11.50
N LEU A 17 -6.30 -5.97 10.32
CA LEU A 17 -6.38 -4.72 9.58
C LEU A 17 -7.79 -4.44 9.06
N SER A 18 -8.54 -5.48 8.68
CA SER A 18 -9.94 -5.33 8.23
C SER A 18 -10.86 -4.78 9.32
N GLU A 19 -10.53 -5.02 10.59
CA GLU A 19 -11.30 -4.57 11.75
C GLU A 19 -10.94 -3.12 12.16
N LEU A 20 -9.85 -2.55 11.64
CA LEU A 20 -9.52 -1.14 11.89
C LEU A 20 -10.59 -0.19 11.32
N PRO A 21 -10.84 0.95 11.99
CA PRO A 21 -11.74 1.96 11.50
C PRO A 21 -11.21 2.60 10.21
N GLY A 22 -12.14 3.18 9.44
CA GLY A 22 -11.82 3.81 8.17
C GLY A 22 -11.86 2.83 6.99
N GLU A 23 -11.36 3.33 5.87
CA GLU A 23 -11.62 2.76 4.55
C GLU A 23 -10.34 2.20 3.91
N ASN A 24 -9.15 2.56 4.37
CA ASN A 24 -7.95 2.26 3.58
C ASN A 24 -7.51 0.79 3.60
N PHE A 25 -7.96 -0.03 4.53
CA PHE A 25 -7.70 -1.47 4.55
C PHE A 25 -8.87 -2.25 3.94
N LEU A 26 -8.56 -3.33 3.19
CA LEU A 26 -9.60 -4.20 2.64
C LEU A 26 -10.41 -4.85 3.75
N LYS A 27 -11.74 -4.84 3.61
CA LYS A 27 -12.61 -5.58 4.53
C LYS A 27 -12.59 -7.05 4.18
N LEU A 28 -12.44 -7.90 5.19
CA LEU A 28 -12.56 -9.34 5.09
C LEU A 28 -13.99 -9.72 5.40
N TYR A 29 -14.72 -10.19 4.39
CA TYR A 29 -16.10 -10.61 4.53
C TYR A 29 -16.23 -12.06 4.98
N ASP A 30 -15.37 -12.94 4.45
CA ASP A 30 -15.37 -14.36 4.78
C ASP A 30 -14.00 -15.00 4.53
N ALA A 31 -13.72 -16.10 5.22
CA ALA A 31 -12.51 -16.90 5.04
C ALA A 31 -12.84 -18.39 5.20
N ALA A 32 -12.46 -19.19 4.20
CA ALA A 32 -12.75 -20.62 4.19
C ALA A 32 -11.50 -21.44 3.83
N ILE A 33 -11.31 -22.55 4.53
CA ILE A 33 -10.39 -23.60 4.11
C ILE A 33 -11.20 -24.60 3.27
N VAL A 34 -10.81 -24.74 2.00
CA VAL A 34 -11.48 -25.64 1.05
C VAL A 34 -10.51 -26.70 0.57
N LYS A 35 -11.04 -27.86 0.19
CA LYS A 35 -10.27 -29.00 -0.29
C LYS A 35 -10.85 -29.55 -1.58
N GLY A 36 -9.99 -29.87 -2.54
CA GLY A 36 -10.39 -30.45 -3.82
C GLY A 36 -9.59 -29.88 -4.99
N LYS A 37 -10.00 -30.23 -6.20
CA LYS A 37 -9.40 -29.67 -7.43
C LYS A 37 -9.79 -28.20 -7.66
N TYR A 38 -8.97 -27.49 -8.42
CA TYR A 38 -9.29 -26.14 -8.86
C TYR A 38 -10.56 -26.14 -9.76
N PRO A 39 -11.58 -25.31 -9.46
CA PRO A 39 -12.82 -25.31 -10.23
C PRO A 39 -12.60 -25.00 -11.72
N GLN A 40 -13.23 -25.77 -12.61
CA GLN A 40 -13.05 -25.64 -14.07
C GLN A 40 -13.36 -24.23 -14.59
N MET A 41 -14.38 -23.58 -14.04
CA MET A 41 -14.71 -22.20 -14.38
C MET A 41 -13.54 -21.24 -14.11
N LEU A 42 -12.87 -21.37 -12.96
CA LEU A 42 -11.73 -20.51 -12.61
C LEU A 42 -10.49 -20.84 -13.46
N LEU A 43 -10.30 -22.10 -13.86
CA LEU A 43 -9.24 -22.48 -14.80
C LEU A 43 -9.43 -21.79 -16.16
N ASN A 44 -10.66 -21.75 -16.67
CA ASN A 44 -10.96 -21.08 -17.93
C ASN A 44 -10.69 -19.56 -17.81
N LEU A 45 -11.12 -18.93 -16.71
CA LEU A 45 -10.82 -17.52 -16.44
C LEU A 45 -9.32 -17.25 -16.32
N PHE A 46 -8.55 -18.16 -15.73
CA PHE A 46 -7.09 -18.06 -15.66
C PHE A 46 -6.45 -18.12 -17.06
N ASP A 47 -6.99 -18.96 -17.96
CA ASP A 47 -6.48 -19.07 -19.33
C ASP A 47 -6.73 -17.78 -20.13
N ASP A 48 -7.83 -17.09 -19.88
CA ASP A 48 -8.17 -15.80 -20.50
C ASP A 48 -7.42 -14.61 -19.87
N TYR A 49 -6.87 -14.77 -18.67
CA TYR A 49 -6.17 -13.72 -17.96
C TYR A 49 -4.83 -13.36 -18.63
N LYS A 50 -4.72 -12.12 -19.09
CA LYS A 50 -3.52 -11.60 -19.78
C LYS A 50 -2.25 -11.64 -18.92
N GLY A 51 -2.41 -11.53 -17.59
CA GLY A 51 -1.30 -11.56 -16.63
C GLY A 51 -0.86 -12.95 -16.18
N LYS A 52 -1.40 -14.03 -16.77
CA LYS A 52 -1.14 -15.41 -16.30
C LYS A 52 0.34 -15.81 -16.27
N LYS A 53 1.19 -15.18 -17.09
CA LYS A 53 2.65 -15.44 -17.10
C LYS A 53 3.37 -15.09 -15.80
N TYR A 54 2.78 -14.22 -14.98
CA TYR A 54 3.34 -13.81 -13.69
C TYR A 54 2.95 -14.78 -12.55
N ASN A 55 2.12 -15.78 -12.83
CA ASN A 55 1.57 -16.67 -11.82
C ASN A 55 1.84 -18.14 -12.19
N GLN A 56 2.05 -18.98 -11.18
CA GLN A 56 2.05 -20.42 -11.41
C GLN A 56 0.65 -20.85 -11.85
N SER A 57 0.56 -21.58 -12.96
CA SER A 57 -0.73 -22.09 -13.43
C SER A 57 -1.36 -23.05 -12.40
N PRO A 58 -2.62 -22.83 -11.99
CA PRO A 58 -3.34 -23.73 -11.09
C PRO A 58 -3.56 -25.12 -11.69
N ARG A 59 -3.45 -25.26 -13.03
CA ARG A 59 -3.53 -26.57 -13.72
C ARG A 59 -2.41 -27.53 -13.32
N LYS A 60 -1.30 -27.03 -12.75
CA LYS A 60 -0.23 -27.87 -12.21
C LYS A 60 -0.62 -28.56 -10.90
N ILE A 61 -1.72 -28.15 -10.27
CA ILE A 61 -2.21 -28.66 -9.00
C ILE A 61 -3.47 -29.50 -9.28
N ASP A 62 -3.26 -30.77 -9.61
CA ASP A 62 -4.34 -31.72 -9.94
C ASP A 62 -4.47 -32.80 -8.87
N ALA A 63 -4.78 -32.38 -7.64
CA ALA A 63 -4.94 -33.27 -6.51
C ALA A 63 -6.24 -32.97 -5.74
N GLU A 64 -7.11 -33.97 -5.58
CA GLU A 64 -8.30 -33.89 -4.71
C GLU A 64 -7.93 -33.66 -3.24
N SER A 65 -6.70 -33.97 -2.86
CA SER A 65 -6.17 -33.72 -1.53
C SER A 65 -5.72 -32.28 -1.30
N GLN A 66 -5.61 -31.46 -2.34
CA GLN A 66 -5.13 -30.09 -2.24
C GLN A 66 -6.04 -29.26 -1.34
N THR A 67 -5.43 -28.47 -0.47
CA THR A 67 -6.14 -27.54 0.41
C THR A 67 -5.82 -26.10 0.00
N TYR A 68 -6.81 -25.22 0.06
CA TYR A 68 -6.67 -23.80 -0.22
C TYR A 68 -7.28 -22.98 0.93
N LEU A 69 -6.67 -21.83 1.21
CA LEU A 69 -7.32 -20.76 1.96
C LEU A 69 -7.96 -19.80 0.94
N VAL A 70 -9.25 -19.55 1.07
CA VAL A 70 -9.99 -18.60 0.22
C VAL A 70 -10.43 -17.45 1.10
N LEU A 71 -9.99 -16.23 0.74
CA LEU A 71 -10.36 -15.00 1.41
C LEU A 71 -11.33 -14.20 0.52
N SER A 72 -12.48 -13.83 1.05
CA SER A 72 -13.42 -12.91 0.40
C SER A 72 -13.18 -11.51 0.92
N LEU A 73 -12.64 -10.65 0.07
CA LEU A 73 -12.20 -9.30 0.42
C LEU A 73 -13.01 -8.22 -0.31
N THR A 74 -12.94 -6.98 0.15
CA THR A 74 -13.36 -5.79 -0.62
C THR A 74 -12.80 -5.86 -2.04
N LEU A 75 -13.66 -5.68 -3.03
CA LEU A 75 -13.23 -5.51 -4.42
C LEU A 75 -12.57 -4.14 -4.57
N ALA A 76 -11.24 -4.13 -4.58
CA ALA A 76 -10.48 -2.92 -4.84
C ALA A 76 -10.53 -2.54 -6.34
N GLY A 77 -10.21 -1.28 -6.64
CA GLY A 77 -9.96 -0.85 -8.01
C GLY A 77 -8.62 -1.37 -8.56
N PRO A 78 -8.07 -0.80 -9.64
CA PRO A 78 -6.75 -1.17 -10.14
C PRO A 78 -5.62 -0.69 -9.21
N GLU A 79 -4.46 -1.35 -9.31
CA GLU A 79 -3.19 -0.92 -8.72
C GLU A 79 -2.83 0.51 -9.17
N VAL A 80 -2.23 1.33 -8.29
CA VAL A 80 -1.99 2.75 -8.54
C VAL A 80 -1.08 2.98 -9.75
N GLU A 81 -0.15 2.06 -10.04
CA GLU A 81 0.71 2.14 -11.23
C GLU A 81 -0.05 1.97 -12.55
N LYS A 82 -1.26 1.41 -12.52
CA LYS A 82 -2.16 1.25 -13.66
C LYS A 82 -3.15 2.42 -13.79
N VAL A 83 -3.08 3.41 -12.90
CA VAL A 83 -4.02 4.55 -12.84
C VAL A 83 -3.37 5.83 -13.37
N ILE A 84 -4.10 6.54 -14.23
CA ILE A 84 -3.69 7.87 -14.69
C ILE A 84 -3.94 8.89 -13.58
N LEU A 85 -2.86 9.44 -13.02
CA LEU A 85 -2.87 10.51 -12.01
C LEU A 85 -2.76 11.89 -12.69
N LYS A 86 -3.86 12.63 -12.71
CA LYS A 86 -4.07 13.82 -13.54
C LYS A 86 -3.32 15.04 -13.01
N ASN A 87 -3.23 15.18 -11.70
CA ASN A 87 -2.69 16.37 -11.06
C ASN A 87 -1.98 16.05 -9.74
N THR A 88 -1.28 17.03 -9.21
CA THR A 88 -0.51 16.88 -7.96
C THR A 88 -1.40 16.64 -6.74
N LYS A 89 -2.63 17.17 -6.70
CA LYS A 89 -3.53 16.98 -5.55
C LYS A 89 -3.98 15.52 -5.42
N GLU A 90 -4.20 14.82 -6.52
CA GLU A 90 -4.47 13.37 -6.51
C GLU A 90 -3.28 12.59 -5.90
N ILE A 91 -2.04 12.93 -6.29
CA ILE A 91 -0.83 12.29 -5.76
C ILE A 91 -0.70 12.55 -4.25
N LEU A 92 -0.81 13.82 -3.83
CA LEU A 92 -0.70 14.20 -2.42
C LEU A 92 -1.81 13.57 -1.57
N SER A 93 -3.05 13.50 -2.10
CA SER A 93 -4.14 12.79 -1.43
C SER A 93 -3.84 11.31 -1.24
N ILE A 94 -3.37 10.61 -2.28
CA ILE A 94 -3.00 9.19 -2.19
C ILE A 94 -1.91 9.00 -1.12
N LEU A 95 -0.86 9.83 -1.14
CA LEU A 95 0.21 9.78 -0.13
C LEU A 95 -0.30 10.05 1.29
N ALA A 96 -1.22 11.00 1.46
CA ALA A 96 -1.85 11.29 2.75
C ALA A 96 -2.69 10.09 3.24
N GLN A 97 -3.52 9.51 2.38
CA GLN A 97 -4.35 8.35 2.73
C GLN A 97 -3.49 7.14 3.15
N VAL A 98 -2.42 6.84 2.40
CA VAL A 98 -1.46 5.78 2.76
C VAL A 98 -0.81 6.09 4.11
N CYS A 99 -0.24 7.28 4.28
CA CYS A 99 0.45 7.68 5.50
C CYS A 99 -0.46 7.62 6.74
N PHE A 100 -1.71 8.06 6.63
CA PHE A 100 -2.65 8.04 7.74
C PHE A 100 -3.13 6.62 8.05
N ALA A 101 -3.33 5.77 7.04
CA ALA A 101 -3.63 4.36 7.25
C ALA A 101 -2.50 3.64 8.01
N ASP A 102 -1.25 3.86 7.59
CA ASP A 102 -0.07 3.33 8.26
C ASP A 102 0.06 3.86 9.68
N ALA A 103 -0.14 5.17 9.90
CA ALA A 103 -0.06 5.80 11.22
C ALA A 103 -1.10 5.23 12.19
N VAL A 104 -2.32 4.95 11.72
CA VAL A 104 -3.37 4.32 12.54
C VAL A 104 -2.97 2.88 12.87
N ALA A 105 -2.58 2.09 11.88
CA ALA A 105 -2.19 0.69 12.11
C ALA A 105 -0.94 0.55 12.99
N GLU A 106 0.05 1.44 12.83
CA GLU A 106 1.20 1.56 13.73
C GLU A 106 0.75 1.82 15.17
N SER A 107 -0.18 2.76 15.36
CA SER A 107 -0.63 3.18 16.69
C SER A 107 -1.40 2.10 17.45
N VAL A 108 -2.19 1.30 16.74
CA VAL A 108 -3.08 0.31 17.34
C VAL A 108 -2.42 -1.07 17.44
N LEU A 109 -1.62 -1.44 16.43
CA LEU A 109 -1.16 -2.81 16.22
C LEU A 109 0.36 -2.93 16.12
N GLU A 110 1.13 -1.85 16.29
CA GLU A 110 2.55 -1.81 15.94
C GLU A 110 2.79 -2.38 14.52
N PHE A 111 1.93 -2.03 13.56
CA PHE A 111 1.96 -2.61 12.22
C PHE A 111 3.15 -2.11 11.38
N GLU A 112 3.68 -3.01 10.56
CA GLU A 112 4.61 -2.73 9.47
C GLU A 112 4.17 -3.52 8.23
N HIS A 113 3.96 -2.85 7.10
CA HIS A 113 3.57 -3.53 5.85
C HIS A 113 4.72 -4.35 5.25
N ARG A 114 5.95 -3.83 5.31
CA ARG A 114 7.21 -4.44 4.82
C ARG A 114 7.31 -4.75 3.32
N ASP A 115 6.26 -4.52 2.53
CA ASP A 115 6.27 -4.65 1.06
C ASP A 115 5.32 -3.67 0.35
N GLN A 116 5.29 -2.41 0.79
CA GLN A 116 4.28 -1.43 0.36
C GLN A 116 4.65 -0.71 -0.95
N HIS A 117 4.92 -1.49 -2.00
CA HIS A 117 5.20 -0.95 -3.33
C HIS A 117 3.92 -0.60 -4.11
N VAL A 118 4.07 0.03 -5.28
CA VAL A 118 2.93 0.53 -6.08
C VAL A 118 1.93 -0.54 -6.53
N SER A 119 2.32 -1.82 -6.69
CA SER A 119 1.35 -2.88 -7.01
C SER A 119 0.56 -3.40 -5.80
N ASN A 120 0.85 -2.90 -4.58
CA ASN A 120 0.10 -3.22 -3.36
C ASN A 120 -0.78 -2.04 -2.89
N ILE A 121 -0.79 -0.95 -3.67
CA ILE A 121 -1.67 0.21 -3.48
C ILE A 121 -2.73 0.19 -4.57
N PHE A 122 -3.99 0.01 -4.19
CA PHE A 122 -5.12 -0.02 -5.12
C PHE A 122 -5.93 1.26 -5.01
N ILE A 123 -6.55 1.66 -6.13
CA ILE A 123 -7.30 2.93 -6.23
C ILE A 123 -8.72 2.64 -6.68
N GLU A 124 -9.65 2.76 -5.74
CA GLU A 124 -11.08 2.73 -6.01
C GLU A 124 -11.57 4.14 -6.40
N THR A 125 -12.52 4.21 -7.34
CA THR A 125 -13.16 5.49 -7.67
C THR A 125 -14.26 5.77 -6.65
N THR A 126 -14.29 6.98 -6.10
CA THR A 126 -15.28 7.38 -5.09
C THR A 126 -15.88 8.74 -5.43
N GLU A 127 -17.13 8.94 -5.04
CA GLU A 127 -17.81 10.25 -5.07
C GLU A 127 -17.65 11.00 -3.74
N GLU A 128 -17.23 10.29 -2.68
CA GLU A 128 -17.02 10.89 -1.36
C GLU A 128 -15.88 11.92 -1.44
N PRO A 129 -16.12 13.18 -1.04
CA PRO A 129 -15.14 14.25 -1.22
C PRO A 129 -13.95 14.12 -0.26
N GLU A 130 -14.13 13.44 0.86
CA GLU A 130 -13.10 13.17 1.86
C GLU A 130 -13.36 11.84 2.57
N ILE A 131 -12.28 11.20 3.04
CA ILE A 131 -12.36 10.15 4.05
C ILE A 131 -12.12 10.73 5.44
N ILE A 132 -12.69 10.09 6.45
CA ILE A 132 -12.47 10.44 7.86
C ILE A 132 -11.55 9.40 8.51
N VAL A 133 -10.51 9.89 9.17
CA VAL A 133 -9.53 9.07 9.88
C VAL A 133 -9.38 9.58 11.30
N GLU A 134 -9.42 8.69 12.28
CA GLU A 134 -9.10 9.01 13.68
C GLU A 134 -7.70 8.52 14.01
N LEU A 135 -6.82 9.42 14.46
CA LEU A 135 -5.46 9.10 14.85
C LEU A 135 -5.15 9.76 16.20
N ASN A 136 -4.82 8.95 17.20
CA ASN A 136 -4.49 9.39 18.56
C ASN A 136 -5.56 10.32 19.19
N GLY A 137 -6.84 10.03 18.95
CA GLY A 137 -7.98 10.81 19.46
C GLY A 137 -8.27 12.10 18.68
N THR A 138 -7.54 12.37 17.60
CA THR A 138 -7.81 13.49 16.69
C THR A 138 -8.45 12.98 15.41
N THR A 139 -9.53 13.62 15.00
CA THR A 139 -10.23 13.32 13.74
C THR A 139 -9.69 14.18 12.61
N PHE A 140 -9.38 13.55 11.48
CA PHE A 140 -8.88 14.17 10.27
C PHE A 140 -9.80 13.87 9.09
N GLY A 141 -10.07 14.88 8.27
CA GLY A 141 -10.64 14.70 6.92
C GLY A 141 -9.54 14.80 5.87
N ILE A 142 -9.44 13.80 5.00
CA ILE A 142 -8.48 13.76 3.89
C ILE A 142 -9.27 13.80 2.57
N LYS A 143 -9.09 14.85 1.77
CA LYS A 143 -9.75 14.97 0.46
C LYS A 143 -9.37 13.82 -0.47
N THR A 144 -10.34 13.18 -1.11
CA THR A 144 -10.10 12.00 -1.98
C THR A 144 -9.68 12.39 -3.39
N PHE A 145 -10.15 13.54 -3.88
CA PHE A 145 -10.12 13.90 -5.31
C PHE A 145 -10.65 12.76 -6.22
N GLY A 146 -11.66 12.04 -5.73
CA GLY A 146 -12.28 10.90 -6.41
C GLY A 146 -11.46 9.61 -6.40
N LYS A 147 -10.38 9.56 -5.60
CA LYS A 147 -9.47 8.41 -5.46
C LYS A 147 -9.47 7.92 -4.00
N LEU A 148 -9.97 6.71 -3.78
CA LEU A 148 -9.92 6.04 -2.48
C LEU A 148 -8.82 4.98 -2.50
N VAL A 149 -7.85 5.12 -1.60
CA VAL A 149 -6.75 4.18 -1.47
C VAL A 149 -7.21 2.93 -0.72
N ARG A 150 -6.87 1.75 -1.26
CA ARG A 150 -6.97 0.46 -0.57
C ARG A 150 -5.59 -0.20 -0.53
N LEU A 151 -5.10 -0.52 0.66
CA LEU A 151 -3.85 -1.25 0.90
C LEU A 151 -4.12 -2.75 0.87
N ALA A 152 -3.20 -3.55 0.33
CA ALA A 152 -3.35 -5.00 0.25
C ALA A 152 -1.98 -5.71 0.27
N ASP A 153 -2.03 -7.05 0.26
CA ASP A 153 -0.87 -7.95 0.29
C ASP A 153 -0.01 -7.80 1.56
N TYR A 154 -0.37 -8.60 2.56
CA TYR A 154 0.28 -8.57 3.87
C TYR A 154 1.16 -9.78 4.12
N GLY A 155 1.59 -10.49 3.06
CA GLY A 155 2.37 -11.73 3.18
C GLY A 155 3.69 -11.56 3.93
N ASN A 156 4.32 -10.38 3.79
CA ASN A 156 5.58 -10.03 4.46
C ASN A 156 5.37 -9.13 5.70
N SER A 157 4.12 -8.76 6.01
CA SER A 157 3.84 -7.79 7.05
C SER A 157 4.07 -8.33 8.46
N ARG A 158 4.11 -7.40 9.41
CA ARG A 158 4.27 -7.65 10.84
C ARG A 158 3.29 -6.81 11.63
N LEU A 159 2.69 -7.38 12.67
CA LEU A 159 2.00 -6.63 13.70
C LEU A 159 2.06 -7.35 15.04
N LYS A 160 1.50 -6.72 16.07
CA LYS A 160 1.34 -7.26 17.40
C LYS A 160 -0.14 -7.34 17.77
N LEU A 161 -0.60 -8.53 18.12
CA LEU A 161 -1.92 -8.78 18.72
C LEU A 161 -1.74 -9.13 20.18
N VAL A 162 -2.21 -8.26 21.07
CA VAL A 162 -2.12 -8.46 22.53
C VAL A 162 -0.66 -8.71 22.94
N ASN A 163 -0.29 -9.98 23.16
CA ASN A 163 1.05 -10.41 23.59
C ASN A 163 1.79 -11.27 22.54
N SER A 164 1.30 -11.28 21.29
CA SER A 164 1.84 -12.11 20.21
C SER A 164 2.25 -11.27 19.02
N ILE A 165 3.46 -11.49 18.51
CA ILE A 165 3.92 -10.92 17.25
C ILE A 165 3.48 -11.86 16.12
N ILE A 166 2.80 -11.31 15.13
CA ILE A 166 2.31 -12.01 13.96
C ILE A 166 3.11 -11.51 12.76
N CYS A 167 3.97 -12.35 12.20
CA CYS A 167 4.72 -12.08 10.99
C CYS A 167 5.24 -13.39 10.38
N LYS A 168 5.53 -13.36 9.08
CA LYS A 168 6.39 -14.38 8.46
C LYS A 168 7.84 -14.17 8.92
N ASP A 169 8.59 -15.24 9.07
CA ASP A 169 10.02 -15.19 9.38
C ASP A 169 10.81 -14.97 8.09
N LEU A 170 11.13 -13.72 7.79
CA LEU A 170 11.74 -13.32 6.51
C LEU A 170 13.26 -13.58 6.46
N GLU A 171 13.92 -13.70 7.62
CA GLU A 171 15.35 -14.02 7.69
C GLU A 171 15.66 -15.40 7.07
N LYS A 172 14.72 -16.35 7.19
CA LYS A 172 14.85 -17.70 6.62
C LYS A 172 14.59 -17.77 5.12
N GLU A 173 13.93 -16.77 4.57
CA GLU A 173 13.48 -16.77 3.17
C GLU A 173 14.51 -16.18 2.21
N GLY A 174 15.61 -15.63 2.73
CA GLY A 174 16.72 -15.12 1.91
C GLY A 174 16.26 -14.08 0.90
N LEU A 175 15.45 -13.11 1.33
CA LEU A 175 14.74 -12.22 0.40
C LEU A 175 15.67 -11.41 -0.52
N PHE A 176 16.93 -11.16 -0.13
CA PHE A 176 17.89 -10.42 -0.96
C PHE A 176 19.33 -10.90 -0.73
N GLU A 177 20.08 -11.04 -1.82
CA GLU A 177 21.55 -11.07 -1.80
C GLU A 177 22.05 -9.62 -1.91
N GLU A 178 23.04 -9.25 -1.08
CA GLU A 178 23.72 -7.96 -1.18
C GLU A 178 24.53 -7.93 -2.49
N ASP A 179 24.04 -7.23 -3.51
CA ASP A 179 24.79 -6.90 -4.73
C ASP A 179 24.98 -5.38 -4.82
N ASP A 180 26.22 -4.94 -4.99
CA ASP A 180 26.62 -3.53 -5.12
C ASP A 180 25.99 -2.84 -6.36
N ALA A 181 25.34 -3.60 -7.27
CA ALA A 181 24.68 -3.09 -8.47
C ALA A 181 23.18 -2.72 -8.30
N ILE A 182 22.62 -2.76 -7.08
CA ILE A 182 21.18 -2.51 -6.85
C ILE A 182 20.81 -1.03 -7.16
N THR A 183 20.23 -0.82 -8.33
CA THR A 183 19.72 0.49 -8.79
C THR A 183 18.21 0.65 -8.65
N ASP A 184 17.50 -0.44 -8.35
CA ASP A 184 16.07 -0.41 -8.19
C ASP A 184 15.67 0.04 -6.77
N LEU A 185 14.88 1.11 -6.70
CA LEU A 185 14.47 1.73 -5.43
C LEU A 185 13.66 0.78 -4.54
N HIS A 186 12.94 -0.18 -5.12
CA HIS A 186 12.18 -1.18 -4.35
C HIS A 186 13.13 -2.13 -3.63
N GLN A 187 14.17 -2.62 -4.30
CA GLN A 187 15.23 -3.42 -3.67
C GLN A 187 16.01 -2.62 -2.59
N GLN A 188 16.28 -1.33 -2.83
CA GLN A 188 16.99 -0.48 -1.86
C GLN A 188 16.23 -0.27 -0.55
N VAL A 189 14.89 -0.23 -0.60
CA VAL A 189 14.05 -0.16 0.61
C VAL A 189 14.20 -1.43 1.42
N TYR A 190 14.15 -2.59 0.74
CA TYR A 190 14.27 -3.88 1.40
C TYR A 190 15.59 -4.11 2.13
N LEU A 191 16.71 -3.65 1.59
CA LEU A 191 18.03 -3.73 2.26
C LEU A 191 18.06 -2.95 3.58
N GLN A 192 17.16 -1.98 3.78
CA GLN A 192 17.08 -1.16 4.99
C GLN A 192 16.00 -1.64 5.96
N ILE A 193 15.19 -2.62 5.57
CA ILE A 193 14.12 -3.16 6.42
C ILE A 193 14.70 -4.21 7.36
N ASN A 194 14.34 -4.11 8.64
CA ASN A 194 14.57 -5.20 9.58
C ASN A 194 13.64 -6.36 9.24
N ASN A 195 14.20 -7.47 8.76
CA ASN A 195 13.46 -8.69 8.44
C ASN A 195 13.14 -9.54 9.70
N GLY A 196 13.64 -9.12 10.86
CA GLY A 196 13.34 -9.72 12.16
C GLY A 196 11.95 -9.40 12.68
N LYS A 197 11.64 -9.89 13.89
CA LYS A 197 10.31 -9.77 14.52
C LYS A 197 10.10 -8.47 15.29
N ASP A 198 11.19 -7.79 15.62
CA ASP A 198 11.15 -6.53 16.36
C ASP A 198 10.41 -5.47 15.57
N PHE A 199 9.73 -4.59 16.30
CA PHE A 199 9.00 -3.49 15.69
C PHE A 199 9.97 -2.42 15.19
N THR A 200 9.96 -2.19 13.88
CA THR A 200 10.76 -1.15 13.23
C THR A 200 9.86 -0.23 12.42
N PRO A 201 9.13 0.73 13.03
CA PRO A 201 8.20 1.60 12.30
C PRO A 201 8.86 2.52 11.27
N LYS A 202 10.20 2.62 11.31
CA LYS A 202 10.97 3.31 10.28
C LYS A 202 10.74 2.72 8.88
N THR A 203 10.34 1.45 8.79
CA THR A 203 10.04 0.78 7.51
C THR A 203 8.90 1.46 6.77
N SER A 204 7.85 1.92 7.46
CA SER A 204 6.74 2.69 6.85
C SER A 204 7.23 4.01 6.22
N VAL A 205 8.19 4.68 6.86
CA VAL A 205 8.78 5.92 6.33
C VAL A 205 9.57 5.65 5.05
N LEU A 206 10.32 4.55 4.99
CA LEU A 206 11.07 4.15 3.80
C LEU A 206 10.13 3.84 2.63
N TRP A 207 9.03 3.14 2.88
CA TRP A 207 7.99 2.90 1.87
C TRP A 207 7.30 4.17 1.42
N LEU A 208 7.00 5.11 2.32
CA LEU A 208 6.47 6.42 1.95
C LEU A 208 7.46 7.20 1.06
N GLN A 209 8.77 7.16 1.35
CA GLN A 209 9.78 7.76 0.47
C GLN A 209 9.81 7.10 -0.92
N TYR A 210 9.67 5.77 -0.98
CA TYR A 210 9.54 5.04 -2.24
C TYR A 210 8.31 5.50 -3.02
N LEU A 211 7.14 5.55 -2.37
CA LEU A 211 5.88 5.95 -2.99
C LEU A 211 5.93 7.41 -3.47
N ILE A 212 6.48 8.32 -2.68
CA ILE A 212 6.70 9.72 -3.09
C ILE A 212 7.51 9.76 -4.39
N GLN A 213 8.63 9.04 -4.46
CA GLN A 213 9.48 9.04 -5.65
C GLN A 213 8.81 8.39 -6.86
N LYS A 214 8.05 7.30 -6.69
CA LYS A 214 7.39 6.61 -7.80
C LYS A 214 6.19 7.40 -8.33
N LEU A 215 5.32 7.89 -7.45
CA LEU A 215 4.11 8.61 -7.84
C LEU A 215 4.39 10.00 -8.41
N THR A 216 5.46 10.67 -7.99
CA THR A 216 5.84 11.97 -8.55
C THR A 216 6.58 11.85 -9.89
N LYS A 217 7.30 10.74 -10.13
CA LYS A 217 7.88 10.40 -11.44
C LYS A 217 6.85 9.90 -12.44
N TYR A 218 5.65 9.51 -12.00
CA TYR A 218 4.61 8.94 -12.85
C TYR A 218 4.05 9.97 -13.84
N GLU A 219 4.66 10.10 -15.00
CA GLU A 219 4.04 10.72 -16.17
C GLU A 219 3.20 9.65 -16.85
N GLY A 220 1.88 9.62 -16.58
CA GLY A 220 1.00 8.60 -17.15
C GLY A 220 1.27 8.43 -18.64
N THR A 221 1.47 7.17 -19.08
CA THR A 221 1.76 6.85 -20.48
C THR A 221 0.55 7.20 -21.36
N ASN A 222 0.50 8.47 -21.80
CA ASN A 222 -0.13 9.02 -23.01
C ASN A 222 -0.13 10.56 -22.95
N SER A 223 1.05 11.16 -22.74
CA SER A 223 1.27 12.60 -22.92
C SER A 223 1.48 13.00 -24.39
N SER A 224 1.29 12.10 -25.35
CA SER A 224 1.21 12.48 -26.77
C SER A 224 -0.24 12.81 -27.13
N LYS A 225 -0.48 14.10 -27.42
CA LYS A 225 -1.71 14.73 -27.94
C LYS A 225 -2.69 15.30 -26.91
N PHE A 226 -2.28 16.29 -26.12
CA PHE A 226 -3.14 17.45 -25.81
C PHE A 226 -2.25 18.64 -25.37
N SER A 227 -1.58 19.28 -26.33
CA SER A 227 -1.07 20.64 -26.12
C SER A 227 -2.22 21.63 -26.35
N LYS A 228 -2.86 22.06 -25.27
CA LYS A 228 -3.44 23.40 -25.19
C LYS A 228 -2.90 24.04 -23.92
N GLN A 229 -2.08 25.07 -24.11
CA GLN A 229 -1.45 25.83 -23.03
C GLN A 229 -2.52 26.26 -22.01
N PRO A 230 -2.30 26.04 -20.70
CA PRO A 230 -3.13 26.69 -19.69
C PRO A 230 -2.84 28.20 -19.67
N PRO A 231 -3.82 29.04 -19.30
CA PRO A 231 -3.64 30.48 -19.19
C PRO A 231 -2.59 30.82 -18.13
N LYS A 232 -1.80 31.88 -18.40
CA LYS A 232 -0.77 32.39 -17.50
C LYS A 232 -1.39 32.87 -16.19
N THR A 233 -1.21 32.10 -15.13
CA THR A 233 -1.34 32.55 -13.74
C THR A 233 0.03 32.53 -13.11
N ASP A 234 0.47 33.66 -12.54
CA ASP A 234 1.78 33.88 -11.90
C ASP A 234 1.93 33.15 -10.55
N VAL A 235 1.56 31.88 -10.48
CA VAL A 235 1.96 30.98 -9.39
C VAL A 235 2.99 30.03 -9.96
N LYS A 236 4.22 30.09 -9.43
CA LYS A 236 5.27 29.13 -9.75
C LYS A 236 4.78 27.75 -9.31
N LEU A 237 4.17 27.00 -10.23
CA LEU A 237 3.76 25.61 -9.99
C LEU A 237 5.02 24.81 -9.63
N THR A 238 5.15 24.42 -8.38
CA THR A 238 6.22 23.53 -7.92
C THR A 238 6.18 22.26 -8.75
N SER A 239 7.28 21.93 -9.41
CA SER A 239 7.36 20.74 -10.25
C SER A 239 7.21 19.48 -9.39
N ARG A 240 6.73 18.37 -9.97
CA ARG A 240 6.64 17.08 -9.26
C ARG A 240 8.00 16.62 -8.72
N LYS A 241 9.10 16.98 -9.40
CA LYS A 241 10.47 16.70 -8.97
C LYS A 241 10.84 17.47 -7.70
N GLU A 242 10.48 18.76 -7.62
CA GLU A 242 10.70 19.57 -6.42
C GLU A 242 9.85 19.07 -5.25
N ILE A 243 8.58 18.71 -5.49
CA ILE A 243 7.71 18.08 -4.48
C ILE A 243 8.32 16.78 -3.96
N SER A 244 8.79 15.92 -4.86
CA SER A 244 9.43 14.66 -4.46
C SER A 244 10.62 14.90 -3.56
N LYS A 245 11.48 15.86 -3.92
CA LYS A 245 12.66 16.20 -3.13
C LYS A 245 12.26 16.77 -1.76
N GLU A 246 11.39 17.78 -1.76
CA GLU A 246 10.92 18.46 -0.53
C GLU A 246 10.32 17.47 0.47
N LEU A 247 9.42 16.59 0.01
CA LEU A 247 8.80 15.59 0.89
C LEU A 247 9.79 14.51 1.33
N CYS A 248 10.61 13.96 0.44
CA CYS A 248 11.58 12.93 0.80
C CYS A 248 12.60 13.45 1.82
N ASP A 249 13.12 14.66 1.63
CA ASP A 249 14.07 15.30 2.55
C ASP A 249 13.40 15.56 3.91
N GLY A 250 12.14 16.02 3.91
CA GLY A 250 11.38 16.31 5.12
C GLY A 250 11.07 15.08 5.98
N ILE A 251 10.75 13.94 5.36
CA ILE A 251 10.38 12.73 6.10
C ILE A 251 11.57 11.82 6.42
N ALA A 252 12.73 12.02 5.78
CA ALA A 252 13.90 11.15 5.92
C ALA A 252 14.37 10.98 7.38
N VAL A 253 14.22 12.01 8.20
CA VAL A 253 14.64 12.00 9.61
C VAL A 253 13.55 11.54 10.57
N LEU A 254 12.32 11.33 10.09
CA LEU A 254 11.18 11.01 10.95
C LEU A 254 11.18 9.53 11.33
N PRO A 255 10.77 9.18 12.56
CA PRO A 255 10.93 7.81 13.07
C PRO A 255 9.86 6.82 12.58
N ASN A 256 8.66 7.28 12.22
CA ASN A 256 7.49 6.44 11.98
C ASN A 256 6.41 7.18 11.15
N ALA A 257 5.38 6.48 10.69
CA ALA A 257 4.29 7.07 9.90
C ALA A 257 3.47 8.09 10.72
N GLN A 258 3.32 7.92 12.03
CA GLN A 258 2.65 8.91 12.88
C GLN A 258 3.34 10.28 12.84
N ALA A 259 4.68 10.31 12.88
CA ALA A 259 5.45 11.54 12.76
C ALA A 259 5.35 12.14 11.34
N VAL A 260 5.29 11.28 10.31
CA VAL A 260 5.07 11.73 8.93
C VAL A 260 3.68 12.33 8.77
N ALA A 261 2.64 11.75 9.38
CA ALA A 261 1.28 12.26 9.33
C ALA A 261 1.21 13.69 9.91
N LYS A 262 1.87 13.93 11.05
CA LYS A 262 2.01 15.27 11.64
C LYS A 262 2.80 16.24 10.75
N TYR A 263 3.86 15.76 10.11
CA TYR A 263 4.60 16.56 9.13
C TYR A 263 3.68 16.93 7.96
N PHE A 264 2.98 15.97 7.34
CA PHE A 264 2.04 16.24 6.25
C PHE A 264 0.94 17.21 6.65
N GLU A 265 0.31 17.02 7.81
CA GLU A 265 -0.73 17.92 8.34
C GLU A 265 -0.27 19.38 8.39
N SER A 266 0.94 19.64 8.87
CA SER A 266 1.49 20.99 9.02
C SER A 266 2.18 21.54 7.76
N HIS A 267 2.33 20.72 6.71
CA HIS A 267 3.09 21.09 5.53
C HIS A 267 2.22 21.77 4.46
N LYS A 268 2.68 22.92 3.95
CA LYS A 268 1.97 23.76 2.95
C LYS A 268 1.44 23.00 1.72
N LEU A 269 2.09 21.91 1.31
CA LEU A 269 1.66 21.11 0.15
C LEU A 269 0.33 20.39 0.40
N PHE A 270 0.02 20.06 1.65
CA PHE A 270 -1.21 19.36 2.04
C PHE A 270 -2.29 20.32 2.56
N GLU A 271 -2.06 21.63 2.50
CA GLU A 271 -3.06 22.63 2.85
C GLU A 271 -4.34 22.44 2.00
N GLY A 272 -5.48 22.30 2.68
CA GLY A 272 -6.77 22.01 2.04
C GLY A 272 -6.93 20.58 1.52
N ILE A 273 -5.92 19.70 1.70
CA ILE A 273 -6.01 18.25 1.48
C ILE A 273 -6.30 17.55 2.80
N ILE A 274 -5.55 17.89 3.85
CA ILE A 274 -5.73 17.36 5.21
C ILE A 274 -6.36 18.46 6.07
N THR A 275 -7.40 18.11 6.83
CA THR A 275 -8.07 19.03 7.74
C THR A 275 -8.34 18.34 9.07
N GLN A 276 -7.91 18.93 10.18
CA GLN A 276 -8.37 18.51 11.49
C GLN A 276 -9.85 18.88 11.65
N LYS A 277 -10.66 17.94 12.10
CA LYS A 277 -12.08 18.15 12.42
C LYS A 277 -12.20 18.49 13.90
N VAL A 278 -13.08 19.45 14.20
CA VAL A 278 -13.44 19.88 15.57
C VAL A 278 -14.61 19.06 16.06
#